data_AF-A0A4Q3RTQ5-F1
#
_entry.id   AF-A0A4Q3RTQ5-F1
#
_cell.length_a   1.000
_cell.length_b   1.000
_cell.length_c   1.000
_cell.angle_alpha   90.00
_cell.angle_beta   90.00
_cell.angle_gamma   90.00
#
_symmetry.space_group_name_H-M   'P 1'
#
loop_
_entity.id
_entity.type
_entity.pdbx_description
1 polymer ?
#
loop_
_entity_poly.entity_id
_entity_poly.type
_entity_poly.pdbx_seq_one_letter_code
_entity_poly.pdbx_strand_id
1 'polypeptide(L)'
;MISSICNNIFEKSINDYHITDDVNTPINNPFEKNGLEHLLYLKNWIDTVQWHLEDLIRDPQIDPAAALLLKRRIDKSNQERTDMVEYIDSYFLEKYKNVQVKATATINTESPAWAVDRLSILALKIYHMNLEAHRAEATDEHRNACSQKLDVLLEQRKDLSQAIDALMTEIRDGNKYMKVYKQMKMYNDESLNPVLYKNTAV
;
A
#
# COMPACT_ATOMS: atom_id res chain seq x y z
N MET A 1 12.37 -2.94 -15.17
CA MET A 1 12.31 -3.69 -13.90
C MET A 1 10.95 -3.44 -13.25
N ILE A 2 10.49 -4.31 -12.33
CA ILE A 2 9.13 -4.19 -11.79
C ILE A 2 8.97 -2.93 -10.93
N SER A 3 10.01 -2.54 -10.20
CA SER A 3 9.99 -1.37 -9.33
C SER A 3 9.66 -0.09 -10.10
N SER A 4 10.18 0.07 -11.32
CA SER A 4 9.90 1.21 -12.19
C SER A 4 8.43 1.24 -12.64
N ILE A 5 7.82 0.09 -12.92
CA ILE A 5 6.39 -0.01 -13.25
C ILE A 5 5.57 0.42 -12.03
N CYS A 6 5.89 -0.10 -10.85
CA CYS A 6 5.23 0.28 -9.60
C CYS A 6 5.31 1.79 -9.35
N ASN A 7 6.51 2.37 -9.39
CA ASN A 7 6.71 3.80 -9.11
C ASN A 7 5.91 4.69 -10.08
N ASN A 8 5.91 4.40 -11.37
CA ASN A 8 5.17 5.17 -12.37
C ASN A 8 3.64 5.08 -12.15
N ILE A 9 3.14 3.90 -11.81
CA ILE A 9 1.70 3.68 -11.59
C ILE A 9 1.24 4.33 -10.29
N PHE A 10 2.04 4.22 -9.23
CA PHE A 10 1.73 4.82 -7.94
C PHE A 10 1.71 6.34 -8.05
N GLU A 11 2.72 6.94 -8.69
CA GLU A 11 2.73 8.38 -8.97
C GLU A 11 1.49 8.81 -9.77
N LYS A 12 1.12 8.04 -10.81
CA LYS A 12 -0.09 8.32 -11.58
C LYS A 12 -1.37 8.25 -10.74
N SER A 13 -1.55 7.19 -9.97
CA SER A 13 -2.73 6.98 -9.13
C SER A 13 -2.90 8.08 -8.08
N ILE A 14 -1.79 8.47 -7.42
CA ILE A 14 -1.77 9.58 -6.47
C ILE A 14 -2.19 10.88 -7.15
N ASN A 15 -1.57 11.21 -8.29
CA ASN A 15 -1.91 12.43 -9.04
C ASN A 15 -3.38 12.44 -9.51
N ASP A 16 -3.89 11.29 -9.96
CA ASP A 16 -5.28 11.16 -10.41
C ASP A 16 -6.28 11.39 -9.25
N TYR A 17 -5.96 10.94 -8.02
CA TYR A 17 -6.76 11.23 -6.83
C TYR A 17 -6.80 12.73 -6.52
N HIS A 18 -5.63 13.38 -6.53
CA HIS A 18 -5.45 14.80 -6.22
C HIS A 18 -6.03 15.76 -7.28
N ILE A 19 -6.64 15.26 -8.36
CA ILE A 19 -7.50 16.07 -9.24
C ILE A 19 -8.76 16.53 -8.49
N THR A 20 -9.23 15.72 -7.54
CA THR A 20 -10.50 15.96 -6.82
C THR A 20 -10.34 16.15 -5.33
N ASP A 21 -9.27 15.59 -4.73
CA ASP A 21 -9.04 15.59 -3.28
C ASP A 21 -10.23 15.06 -2.45
N ASP A 22 -11.06 14.19 -3.03
CA ASP A 22 -12.26 13.64 -2.40
C ASP A 22 -12.15 12.13 -2.24
N VAL A 23 -12.23 11.67 -0.97
CA VAL A 23 -12.26 10.26 -0.61
C VAL A 23 -13.43 9.51 -1.24
N ASN A 24 -14.49 10.19 -1.69
CA ASN A 24 -15.67 9.61 -2.33
C ASN A 24 -15.57 9.55 -3.86
N THR A 25 -14.50 10.09 -4.46
CA THR A 25 -14.30 10.04 -5.91
C THR A 25 -14.27 8.59 -6.39
N PRO A 26 -15.13 8.22 -7.36
CA PRO A 26 -15.08 6.90 -7.97
C PRO A 26 -13.73 6.66 -8.66
N ILE A 27 -13.16 5.47 -8.45
CA ILE A 27 -11.90 5.10 -9.09
C ILE A 27 -12.07 5.01 -10.61
N ASN A 28 -11.21 5.70 -11.36
CA ASN A 28 -11.12 5.59 -12.82
C ASN A 28 -9.77 4.97 -13.21
N ASN A 29 -9.68 3.64 -13.14
CA ASN A 29 -8.44 2.91 -13.43
C ASN A 29 -8.24 2.76 -14.95
N PRO A 30 -7.16 3.32 -15.55
CA PRO A 30 -6.95 3.30 -16.99
C PRO A 30 -6.34 1.99 -17.52
N PHE A 31 -5.95 1.06 -16.64
CA PHE A 31 -5.26 -0.17 -17.01
C PHE A 31 -6.24 -1.35 -17.21
N GLU A 32 -5.87 -2.26 -18.10
CA GLU A 32 -6.67 -3.46 -18.40
C GLU A 32 -6.87 -4.35 -17.16
N LYS A 33 -8.11 -4.79 -16.91
CA LYS A 33 -8.52 -5.49 -15.67
C LYS A 33 -7.68 -6.72 -15.29
N ASN A 34 -7.04 -7.38 -16.25
CA ASN A 34 -6.28 -8.61 -16.03
C ASN A 34 -4.76 -8.36 -15.88
N GLY A 35 -4.30 -7.10 -15.98
CA GLY A 35 -2.89 -6.73 -15.89
C GLY A 35 -2.43 -6.52 -14.45
N LEU A 36 -1.12 -6.66 -14.21
CA LEU A 36 -0.52 -6.31 -12.92
C LEU A 36 -0.69 -4.81 -12.65
N GLU A 37 -0.59 -3.99 -13.68
CA GLU A 37 -0.73 -2.54 -13.63
C GLU A 37 -2.08 -2.11 -13.05
N HIS A 38 -3.14 -2.83 -13.40
CA HIS A 38 -4.48 -2.61 -12.86
C HIS A 38 -4.52 -2.87 -11.35
N LEU A 39 -3.88 -3.95 -10.88
CA LEU A 39 -3.80 -4.29 -9.46
C LEU A 39 -2.96 -3.27 -8.69
N LEU A 40 -1.83 -2.84 -9.25
CA LEU A 40 -0.96 -1.83 -8.66
C LEU A 40 -1.67 -0.49 -8.52
N TYR A 41 -2.42 -0.07 -9.54
CA TYR A 41 -3.21 1.16 -9.50
C TYR A 41 -4.31 1.08 -8.44
N LEU A 42 -5.10 0.00 -8.43
CA LEU A 42 -6.14 -0.23 -7.41
C LEU A 42 -5.57 -0.19 -6.00
N LYS A 43 -4.46 -0.89 -5.77
CA LYS A 43 -3.78 -0.94 -4.49
C LYS A 43 -3.41 0.48 -4.04
N ASN A 44 -2.71 1.23 -4.88
CA ASN A 44 -2.26 2.57 -4.52
C ASN A 44 -3.42 3.56 -4.35
N TRP A 45 -4.48 3.44 -5.13
CA TRP A 45 -5.70 4.22 -4.94
C TRP A 45 -6.32 3.97 -3.55
N ILE A 46 -6.43 2.71 -3.14
CA ILE A 46 -6.93 2.34 -1.80
C ILE A 46 -6.04 2.95 -0.70
N ASP A 47 -4.71 2.88 -0.85
CA ASP A 47 -3.80 3.53 0.11
C ASP A 47 -4.01 5.04 0.17
N THR A 48 -4.21 5.69 -0.98
CA THR A 48 -4.39 7.14 -1.10
C THR A 48 -5.68 7.57 -0.41
N VAL A 49 -6.78 6.87 -0.69
CA VAL A 49 -8.05 7.09 0.01
C VAL A 49 -7.90 6.84 1.50
N GLN A 50 -7.24 5.75 1.92
CA GLN A 50 -6.98 5.45 3.33
C GLN A 50 -6.20 6.59 4.01
N TRP A 51 -5.18 7.14 3.36
CA TRP A 51 -4.40 8.26 3.88
C TRP A 51 -5.30 9.44 4.23
N HIS A 52 -6.18 9.84 3.30
CA HIS A 52 -7.08 10.97 3.51
C HIS A 52 -8.22 10.67 4.48
N LEU A 53 -8.69 9.43 4.57
CA LEU A 53 -9.62 9.03 5.63
C LEU A 53 -8.97 9.19 7.02
N GLU A 54 -7.69 8.85 7.16
CA GLU A 54 -6.92 9.05 8.40
C GLU A 54 -6.70 10.54 8.72
N ASP A 55 -6.57 11.40 7.71
CA ASP A 55 -6.53 12.86 7.94
C ASP A 55 -7.88 13.38 8.43
N LEU A 56 -8.99 12.95 7.83
CA LEU A 56 -10.33 13.39 8.20
C LEU A 56 -10.71 13.00 9.63
N ILE A 57 -10.36 11.80 10.09
CA ILE A 57 -10.69 11.34 11.46
C ILE A 57 -9.86 12.04 12.55
N ARG A 58 -8.76 12.72 12.16
CA ARG A 58 -7.88 13.46 13.09
C ARG A 58 -8.36 14.88 13.38
N ASP A 59 -9.44 15.33 12.74
CA ASP A 59 -10.05 16.63 13.06
C ASP A 59 -10.59 16.61 14.50
N PRO A 60 -10.07 17.45 15.42
CA PRO A 60 -10.55 17.51 16.80
C PRO A 60 -11.99 18.02 16.92
N GLN A 61 -12.56 18.63 15.88
CA GLN A 61 -13.91 19.16 15.85
C GLN A 61 -14.92 18.23 15.15
N ILE A 62 -14.51 17.03 14.74
CA ILE A 62 -15.38 16.08 14.05
C ILE A 62 -16.61 15.71 14.90
N ASP A 63 -17.77 15.65 14.26
CA ASP A 63 -18.97 15.14 14.90
C ASP A 63 -18.78 13.66 15.33
N PRO A 64 -19.06 13.28 16.59
CA PRO A 64 -18.83 11.92 17.06
C PRO A 64 -19.57 10.83 16.29
N ALA A 65 -20.78 11.10 15.80
CA ALA A 65 -21.53 10.11 15.02
C ALA A 65 -20.92 9.93 13.62
N ALA A 66 -20.51 11.03 12.98
CA ALA A 66 -19.75 11.00 11.73
C ALA A 66 -18.39 10.29 11.90
N ALA A 67 -17.69 10.52 13.01
CA ALA A 67 -16.43 9.87 13.33
C ALA A 67 -16.56 8.33 13.42
N LEU A 68 -17.66 7.81 13.98
CA LEU A 68 -17.92 6.38 14.03
C LEU A 68 -18.12 5.78 12.62
N LEU A 69 -18.88 6.47 11.76
CA LEU A 69 -19.08 6.03 10.37
C LEU A 69 -17.75 6.04 9.60
N LEU A 70 -16.96 7.09 9.78
CA LEU A 70 -15.64 7.22 9.17
C LEU A 70 -14.68 6.14 9.67
N LYS A 71 -14.70 5.82 10.97
CA LYS A 71 -13.89 4.75 11.56
C LYS A 71 -14.23 3.38 10.98
N ARG A 72 -15.53 3.07 10.81
CA ARG A 72 -15.95 1.82 10.14
C ARG A 72 -15.48 1.74 8.70
N ARG A 73 -15.48 2.88 7.99
CA ARG A 73 -14.94 2.97 6.62
C ARG A 73 -13.42 2.75 6.60
N ILE A 74 -12.68 3.34 7.53
CA ILE A 74 -11.24 3.13 7.75
C ILE A 74 -10.94 1.65 8.00
N ASP A 75 -11.73 0.99 8.85
CA ASP A 75 -11.54 -0.44 9.15
C ASP A 75 -11.73 -1.31 7.91
N LYS A 76 -12.79 -1.04 7.14
CA LYS A 76 -13.03 -1.71 5.86
C LYS A 76 -11.89 -1.48 4.86
N SER A 77 -11.46 -0.23 4.69
CA SER A 77 -10.39 0.13 3.77
C SER A 77 -9.04 -0.48 4.17
N ASN A 78 -8.74 -0.59 5.48
CA ASN A 78 -7.58 -1.33 5.98
C ASN A 78 -7.62 -2.84 5.64
N GLN A 79 -8.82 -3.43 5.62
CA GLN A 79 -8.99 -4.81 5.18
C GLN A 79 -8.80 -4.92 3.66
N GLU A 80 -9.43 -4.06 2.87
CA GLU A 80 -9.28 -4.01 1.41
C GLU A 80 -7.82 -3.83 0.98
N ARG A 81 -7.04 -3.00 1.70
CA ARG A 81 -5.59 -2.87 1.46
C ARG A 81 -4.86 -4.19 1.62
N THR A 82 -5.16 -4.92 2.71
CA THR A 82 -4.54 -6.21 3.00
C THR A 82 -4.92 -7.25 1.94
N ASP A 83 -6.21 -7.33 1.61
CA ASP A 83 -6.74 -8.27 0.62
C ASP A 83 -6.11 -8.02 -0.75
N MET A 84 -5.90 -6.75 -1.13
CA MET A 84 -5.23 -6.40 -2.38
C MET A 84 -3.76 -6.83 -2.40
N VAL A 85 -3.04 -6.76 -1.28
CA VAL A 85 -1.67 -7.28 -1.20
C VAL A 85 -1.65 -8.79 -1.40
N GLU A 86 -2.55 -9.54 -0.75
CA GLU A 86 -2.65 -10.99 -0.93
C GLU A 86 -3.08 -11.39 -2.36
N TYR A 87 -3.90 -10.56 -3.00
CA TYR A 87 -4.30 -10.76 -4.39
C TYR A 87 -3.14 -10.54 -5.36
N ILE A 88 -2.31 -9.50 -5.14
CA ILE A 88 -1.07 -9.28 -5.89
C ILE A 88 -0.08 -10.45 -5.67
N ASP A 89 0.00 -10.99 -4.45
CA ASP A 89 0.82 -12.18 -4.18
C ASP A 89 0.33 -13.41 -4.96
N SER A 90 -0.98 -13.54 -5.15
CA SER A 90 -1.57 -14.60 -5.99
C SER A 90 -1.17 -14.44 -7.46
N TYR A 91 -1.08 -13.21 -7.97
CA TYR A 91 -0.52 -12.94 -9.30
C TYR A 91 0.94 -13.40 -9.41
N PHE A 92 1.78 -13.10 -8.41
CA PHE A 92 3.19 -13.52 -8.42
C PHE A 92 3.35 -15.04 -8.27
N LEU A 93 2.51 -15.70 -7.47
CA LEU A 93 2.47 -17.16 -7.36
C LEU A 93 2.19 -17.79 -8.72
N GLU A 94 1.16 -17.32 -9.42
CA GLU A 94 0.81 -17.81 -10.75
C GLU A 94 1.95 -17.56 -11.76
N LYS A 95 2.54 -16.35 -11.73
CA LYS A 95 3.66 -15.98 -12.60
C LYS A 95 4.89 -16.88 -12.43
N TYR A 96 5.20 -17.28 -11.19
CA TYR A 96 6.39 -18.06 -10.86
C TYR A 96 6.11 -19.55 -10.59
N LYS A 97 4.90 -20.04 -10.86
CA LYS A 97 4.47 -21.42 -10.52
C LYS A 97 5.33 -22.53 -11.14
N ASN A 98 5.95 -22.26 -12.29
CA ASN A 98 6.76 -23.21 -13.04
C ASN A 98 8.27 -23.09 -12.76
N VAL A 99 8.68 -22.16 -11.88
CA VAL A 99 10.08 -21.99 -11.50
C VAL A 99 10.57 -23.24 -10.75
N GLN A 100 11.67 -23.81 -11.22
CA GLN A 100 12.35 -24.91 -10.53
C GLN A 100 13.20 -24.34 -9.39
N VAL A 101 12.77 -24.59 -8.16
CA VAL A 101 13.46 -24.09 -6.96
C VAL A 101 14.72 -24.93 -6.72
N LYS A 102 15.87 -24.27 -6.50
CA LYS A 102 17.14 -24.94 -6.22
C LYS A 102 17.15 -25.52 -4.82
N ALA A 103 17.91 -26.61 -4.62
CA ALA A 103 18.10 -27.21 -3.30
C ALA A 103 18.72 -26.24 -2.28
N THR A 104 19.47 -25.23 -2.74
CA THR A 104 20.10 -24.18 -1.93
C THR A 104 19.23 -22.93 -1.79
N ALA A 105 17.97 -22.97 -2.22
CA ALA A 105 17.10 -21.79 -2.17
C ALA A 105 16.87 -21.32 -0.73
N THR A 106 16.75 -20.00 -0.56
CA THR A 106 16.52 -19.36 0.75
C THR A 106 15.16 -18.66 0.81
N ILE A 107 14.72 -18.32 2.01
CA ILE A 107 13.48 -17.56 2.22
C ILE A 107 13.80 -16.05 2.22
N ASN A 108 12.82 -15.20 1.92
CA ASN A 108 12.88 -13.77 2.15
C ASN A 108 12.07 -13.36 3.38
N THR A 109 12.38 -12.21 3.98
CA THR A 109 11.65 -11.69 5.14
C THR A 109 10.17 -11.43 4.86
N GLU A 110 9.86 -11.02 3.63
CA GLU A 110 8.49 -10.73 3.18
C GLU A 110 8.28 -11.17 1.72
N SER A 111 7.01 -11.28 1.33
CA SER A 111 6.63 -11.62 -0.04
C SER A 111 6.85 -10.44 -1.01
N PRO A 112 6.93 -10.71 -2.32
CA PRO A 112 6.89 -9.69 -3.35
C PRO A 112 5.81 -8.61 -3.17
N ALA A 113 4.56 -8.99 -2.87
CA ALA A 113 3.47 -8.02 -2.76
C ALA A 113 3.61 -7.12 -1.52
N TRP A 114 4.07 -7.64 -0.38
CA TRP A 114 4.33 -6.83 0.82
C TRP A 114 5.47 -5.82 0.61
N ALA A 115 6.51 -6.19 -0.14
CA ALA A 115 7.55 -5.22 -0.50
C ALA A 115 7.02 -4.11 -1.44
N VAL A 116 6.15 -4.47 -2.38
CA VAL A 116 5.44 -3.52 -3.27
C VAL A 116 4.47 -2.63 -2.48
N ASP A 117 3.82 -3.15 -1.44
CA ASP A 117 2.96 -2.38 -0.52
C ASP A 117 3.72 -1.26 0.16
N ARG A 118 4.89 -1.57 0.71
CA ARG A 118 5.79 -0.57 1.31
C ARG A 118 6.21 0.49 0.30
N LEU A 119 6.45 0.10 -0.95
CA LEU A 119 6.80 1.04 -2.03
C LEU A 119 5.63 1.99 -2.36
N SER A 120 4.39 1.50 -2.34
CA SER A 120 3.18 2.30 -2.54
C SER A 120 2.99 3.36 -1.43
N ILE A 121 3.14 2.95 -0.16
CA ILE A 121 3.08 3.88 0.97
C ILE A 121 4.22 4.91 0.91
N LEU A 122 5.40 4.49 0.45
CA LEU A 122 6.53 5.40 0.29
C LEU A 122 6.29 6.44 -0.81
N ALA A 123 5.62 6.07 -1.90
CA ALA A 123 5.21 7.01 -2.94
C ALA A 123 4.29 8.11 -2.40
N LEU A 124 3.30 7.76 -1.56
CA LEU A 124 2.44 8.73 -0.86
C LEU A 124 3.23 9.66 0.07
N LYS A 125 4.14 9.10 0.88
CA LYS A 125 5.01 9.90 1.76
C LYS A 125 5.85 10.90 0.96
N ILE A 126 6.43 10.46 -0.16
CA ILE A 126 7.22 11.32 -1.03
C ILE A 126 6.35 12.44 -1.61
N TYR A 127 5.16 12.12 -2.10
CA TYR A 127 4.24 13.12 -2.65
C TYR A 127 3.92 14.22 -1.63
N HIS A 128 3.42 13.86 -0.44
CA HIS A 128 3.06 14.86 0.57
C HIS A 128 4.27 15.59 1.16
N MET A 129 5.41 14.89 1.36
CA MET A 129 6.63 15.56 1.82
C MET A 129 7.15 16.56 0.78
N ASN A 130 7.02 16.25 -0.51
CA ASN A 130 7.38 17.17 -1.58
C ASN A 130 6.51 18.43 -1.57
N LEU A 131 5.21 18.31 -1.33
CA LEU A 131 4.32 19.47 -1.15
C LEU A 131 4.78 20.36 0.01
N GLU A 132 5.12 19.76 1.16
CA GLU A 132 5.59 20.49 2.34
C GLU A 132 6.96 21.15 2.13
N ALA A 133 7.88 20.48 1.45
CA ALA A 133 9.19 21.02 1.09
C ALA A 133 9.09 22.25 0.16
N HIS A 134 8.04 22.33 -0.65
CA HIS A 134 7.80 23.42 -1.62
C HIS A 134 6.66 24.36 -1.21
N ARG A 135 6.16 24.28 0.03
CA ARG A 135 5.06 25.13 0.49
C ARG A 135 5.51 26.59 0.58
N ALA A 136 4.95 27.44 -0.29
CA ALA A 136 5.32 28.85 -0.41
C ALA A 136 5.11 29.63 0.90
N GLU A 137 4.00 29.38 1.59
CA GLU A 137 3.63 30.06 2.84
C GLU A 137 4.41 29.55 4.08
N ALA A 138 5.25 28.53 3.94
CA ALA A 138 6.07 28.05 5.05
C ALA A 138 7.31 28.92 5.29
N THR A 139 7.92 28.81 6.48
CA THR A 139 9.23 29.43 6.72
C THR A 139 10.34 28.69 5.97
N ASP A 140 11.47 29.35 5.78
CA ASP A 140 12.65 28.72 5.18
C ASP A 140 13.15 27.53 6.01
N GLU A 141 13.10 27.63 7.35
CA GLU A 141 13.46 26.54 8.25
C GLU A 141 12.58 25.31 8.05
N HIS A 142 11.26 25.51 7.88
CA HIS A 142 10.33 24.41 7.61
C HIS A 142 10.62 23.75 6.26
N ARG A 143 10.75 24.54 5.19
CA ARG A 143 11.08 24.02 3.86
C ARG A 143 12.39 23.23 3.88
N ASN A 144 13.44 23.77 4.49
CA ASN A 144 14.73 23.10 4.61
C ASN A 144 14.63 21.78 5.38
N ALA A 145 13.91 21.76 6.50
CA ALA A 145 13.68 20.54 7.28
C ALA A 145 12.87 19.49 6.51
N CYS A 146 11.87 19.91 5.72
CA CYS A 146 11.09 19.01 4.87
C CYS A 146 11.89 18.50 3.66
N SER A 147 12.73 19.31 3.04
CA SER A 147 13.63 18.88 1.96
C SER A 147 14.60 17.80 2.42
N GLN A 148 15.19 17.94 3.62
CA GLN A 148 16.06 16.89 4.18
C GLN A 148 15.30 15.57 4.41
N LYS A 149 14.05 15.63 4.87
CA LYS A 149 13.20 14.44 5.00
C LYS A 149 12.84 13.84 3.64
N LEU A 150 12.57 14.69 2.65
CA LEU A 150 12.30 14.26 1.27
C LEU A 150 13.49 13.49 0.69
N ASP A 151 14.71 13.97 0.89
CA ASP A 151 15.93 13.31 0.42
C ASP A 151 16.05 11.88 1.00
N VAL A 152 15.78 11.71 2.29
CA VAL A 152 15.76 10.39 2.95
C VAL A 152 14.68 9.49 2.34
N LEU A 153 13.48 10.00 2.06
CA LEU A 153 12.41 9.21 1.45
C LEU A 153 12.77 8.78 0.01
N LEU A 154 13.43 9.66 -0.74
CA LEU A 154 13.91 9.37 -2.10
C LEU A 154 15.00 8.29 -2.09
N GLU A 155 15.91 8.33 -1.13
CA GLU A 155 16.93 7.28 -0.91
C GLU A 155 16.26 5.94 -0.55
N GLN A 156 15.32 5.94 0.41
CA GLN A 156 14.55 4.75 0.76
C GLN A 156 13.84 4.14 -0.46
N ARG A 157 13.31 4.96 -1.37
CA ARG A 157 12.63 4.49 -2.58
C ARG A 157 13.60 3.80 -3.52
N LYS A 158 14.82 4.34 -3.67
CA LYS A 158 15.88 3.75 -4.47
C LYS A 158 16.28 2.38 -3.92
N ASP A 159 16.57 2.31 -2.62
CA ASP A 159 17.03 1.08 -1.97
C ASP A 159 15.95 -0.01 -1.99
N LEU A 160 14.70 0.36 -1.67
CA LEU A 160 13.58 -0.57 -1.73
C LEU A 160 13.31 -1.06 -3.16
N SER A 161 13.40 -0.18 -4.15
CA SER A 161 13.25 -0.54 -5.57
C SER A 161 14.31 -1.57 -6.00
N GLN A 162 15.57 -1.35 -5.63
CA GLN A 162 16.67 -2.28 -5.91
C GLN A 162 16.45 -3.63 -5.21
N ALA A 163 16.04 -3.62 -3.94
CA ALA A 163 15.78 -4.84 -3.18
C ALA A 163 14.62 -5.66 -3.78
N ILE A 164 13.53 -5.00 -4.19
CA ILE A 164 12.38 -5.65 -4.87
C ILE A 164 12.85 -6.30 -6.18
N ASP A 165 13.58 -5.54 -6.99
CA ASP A 165 14.06 -6.01 -8.29
C ASP A 165 15.02 -7.20 -8.18
N ALA A 166 15.90 -7.17 -7.17
CA ALA A 166 16.76 -8.29 -6.82
C ALA A 166 15.95 -9.50 -6.36
N LEU A 167 14.95 -9.31 -5.48
CA LEU A 167 14.07 -10.39 -5.02
C LEU A 167 13.34 -11.08 -6.18
N MET A 168 12.79 -10.32 -7.13
CA MET A 168 12.11 -10.90 -8.29
C MET A 168 13.05 -11.71 -9.17
N THR A 169 14.29 -11.27 -9.31
CA THR A 169 15.34 -11.98 -10.04
C THR A 169 15.70 -13.28 -9.33
N GLU A 170 15.95 -13.23 -8.02
CA GLU A 170 16.28 -14.39 -7.21
C GLU A 170 15.14 -15.42 -7.16
N ILE A 171 13.88 -14.97 -7.15
CA ILE A 171 12.72 -15.86 -7.25
C ILE A 171 12.68 -16.51 -8.64
N ARG A 172 12.78 -15.73 -9.71
CA ARG A 172 12.77 -16.24 -11.10
C ARG A 172 13.85 -17.29 -11.33
N ASP A 173 15.04 -17.07 -10.77
CA ASP A 173 16.22 -17.92 -10.98
C ASP A 173 16.25 -19.12 -10.00
N GLY A 174 15.21 -19.29 -9.18
CA GLY A 174 15.04 -20.41 -8.25
C GLY A 174 15.94 -20.33 -7.01
N ASN A 175 16.57 -19.18 -6.74
CA ASN A 175 17.43 -18.94 -5.57
C ASN A 175 16.62 -18.56 -4.31
N LYS A 176 15.40 -18.07 -4.48
CA LYS A 176 14.46 -17.79 -3.38
C LYS A 176 13.11 -18.45 -3.59
N TYR A 177 12.48 -18.85 -2.49
CA TYR A 177 11.12 -19.38 -2.52
C TYR A 177 10.11 -18.25 -2.78
N MET A 178 9.20 -18.47 -3.74
CA MET A 178 7.95 -17.70 -3.84
C MET A 178 6.97 -18.21 -2.78
N LYS A 179 7.15 -17.74 -1.53
CA LYS A 179 6.34 -18.14 -0.38
C LYS A 179 5.49 -16.98 0.11
N VAL A 180 4.22 -17.25 0.36
CA VAL A 180 3.25 -16.27 0.86
C VAL A 180 2.62 -16.78 2.16
N TYR A 181 2.19 -15.86 3.02
CA TYR A 181 1.38 -16.13 4.20
C TYR A 181 0.16 -15.24 4.14
N LYS A 182 -1.04 -15.82 4.31
CA LYS A 182 -2.27 -15.05 4.48
C LYS A 182 -2.33 -14.47 5.88
N GLN A 183 -2.96 -13.30 6.03
CA GLN A 183 -3.21 -12.71 7.34
C GLN A 183 -4.16 -13.58 8.16
N MET A 184 -3.83 -13.71 9.44
CA MET A 184 -4.62 -14.46 10.43
C MET A 184 -5.34 -13.49 11.37
N LYS A 185 -6.12 -12.55 10.83
CA LYS A 185 -6.87 -11.58 11.65
C LYS A 185 -8.10 -12.24 12.25
N MET A 186 -8.12 -12.34 13.58
CA MET A 186 -9.22 -12.97 14.33
C MET A 186 -10.49 -12.11 14.38
N TYR A 187 -10.37 -10.80 14.53
CA TYR A 187 -11.52 -9.93 14.85
C TYR A 187 -12.46 -9.62 13.68
N ASN A 188 -12.01 -9.89 12.44
CA ASN A 188 -12.82 -9.76 11.23
C ASN A 188 -13.70 -11.00 10.97
N ASP A 189 -13.41 -12.10 11.65
CA ASP A 189 -14.27 -13.28 11.67
C ASP A 189 -15.23 -13.14 12.86
N GLU A 190 -16.53 -13.04 12.57
CA GLU A 190 -17.56 -12.89 13.60
C GLU A 190 -17.54 -14.05 14.61
N SER A 191 -17.17 -15.25 14.17
CA SER A 191 -17.07 -16.44 15.04
C SER A 191 -15.89 -16.39 16.01
N LEU A 192 -14.90 -15.54 15.72
CA LEU A 192 -13.70 -15.37 16.53
C LEU A 192 -13.70 -14.04 17.32
N ASN A 193 -14.69 -13.16 17.08
CA ASN A 193 -14.82 -11.88 17.77
C ASN A 193 -15.58 -12.02 19.11
N PRO A 194 -14.91 -11.86 20.27
CA PRO A 194 -15.54 -12.07 21.59
C PRO A 194 -16.73 -11.17 21.88
N VAL A 195 -16.81 -9.99 21.25
CA VAL A 195 -17.95 -9.09 21.44
C VAL A 195 -19.19 -9.62 20.70
N LEU A 196 -19.01 -10.29 19.56
CA LEU A 196 -20.10 -10.78 18.73
C LEU A 196 -20.61 -12.14 19.23
N TYR A 197 -19.72 -13.11 19.46
CA TYR A 197 -20.16 -14.45 19.88
C TYR A 197 -20.64 -14.50 21.34
N LYS A 198 -20.14 -13.63 22.24
CA LYS A 198 -20.67 -13.55 23.63
C LYS A 198 -22.07 -12.94 23.69
N ASN A 199 -22.42 -12.08 22.75
CA ASN A 199 -23.77 -11.50 22.65
C ASN A 199 -24.78 -12.45 21.99
N THR A 200 -24.32 -13.55 21.38
CA THR A 200 -25.18 -14.58 20.76
C THR A 200 -25.49 -15.73 21.75
N ALA A 201 -24.80 -15.77 22.89
CA ALA A 201 -25.01 -16.74 23.96
C ALA A 201 -25.94 -16.19 25.05
N VAL A 202 -27.19 -15.90 24.68
CA VAL A 202 -28.32 -15.63 25.60
C VAL A 202 -29.53 -16.42 25.16
#